data_AF-A0A9E0BUR7-F1
#
_entry.id   AF-A0A9E0BUR7-F1
#
_cell.length_a   1.000
_cell.length_b   1.000
_cell.length_c   1.000
_cell.angle_alpha   90.00
_cell.angle_beta   90.00
_cell.angle_gamma   90.00
#
_symmetry.space_group_name_H-M   'P 1'
#
loop_
_entity.id
_entity.type
_entity.pdbx_description
1 polymer ?
#
loop_
_entity_poly.entity_id
_entity_poly.type
_entity_poly.pdbx_seq_one_letter_code
_entity_poly.pdbx_strand_id
1 'polypeptide(L)'
;IGTQNELRWITSSEINNSHFNVQRSVNGSTFETIGRVFGVGNSLMESQYVFYDSKPLDNKNYYRLQQVDFNEKDSYSEIVIINRSRSSGEITIQPNPVTDNISYSFISNQTGEATVRILDMSGRTLLQQPKVLLEGNNTFEMDVQSLTKGIYMLQITEEAGNRQVQRFVKQ
;
A
#
# COMPACT_ATOMS: atom_id res chain seq x y z
N ILE A 1 7.57 8.13 4.95
CA ILE A 1 6.78 6.92 4.66
C ILE A 1 6.19 6.45 5.98
N GLY A 2 4.92 6.78 6.27
CA GLY A 2 4.25 6.42 7.53
C GLY A 2 3.45 5.12 7.38
N THR A 3 3.06 4.46 8.47
CA THR A 3 2.22 3.24 8.45
C THR A 3 0.73 3.54 8.24
N GLN A 4 0.32 4.81 8.33
CA GLN A 4 -1.07 5.25 8.25
C GLN A 4 -1.25 6.44 7.31
N ASN A 5 -2.48 6.68 6.86
CA ASN A 5 -2.91 7.92 6.21
C ASN A 5 -3.72 8.75 7.21
N GLU A 6 -3.49 10.05 7.23
CA GLU A 6 -4.18 10.99 8.11
C GLU A 6 -5.09 11.90 7.28
N LEU A 7 -6.36 11.95 7.64
CA LEU A 7 -7.39 12.75 7.00
C LEU A 7 -7.81 13.84 7.98
N ARG A 8 -7.73 15.10 7.55
CA ARG A 8 -8.21 16.26 8.29
C ARG A 8 -9.25 16.99 7.47
N TRP A 9 -10.34 17.39 8.10
CA TRP A 9 -11.34 18.23 7.48
C TRP A 9 -11.95 19.19 8.50
N ILE A 10 -12.57 20.22 7.96
CA ILE A 10 -13.30 21.22 8.73
C ILE A 10 -14.71 21.36 8.15
N THR A 11 -15.68 21.64 9.02
CA THR A 11 -17.00 22.11 8.62
C THR A 11 -17.18 23.53 9.12
N SER A 12 -17.59 24.45 8.25
CA SER A 12 -17.82 25.85 8.65
C SER A 12 -19.08 26.00 9.50
N SER A 13 -20.08 25.15 9.26
CA SER A 13 -21.30 25.01 10.05
C SER A 13 -21.88 23.61 9.84
N GLU A 14 -22.59 23.10 10.84
CA GLU A 14 -23.27 21.82 10.82
C GLU A 14 -24.74 22.01 11.19
N ILE A 15 -25.64 21.47 10.38
CA ILE A 15 -27.07 21.48 10.65
C ILE A 15 -27.54 20.04 10.53
N ASN A 16 -28.09 19.50 11.62
CA ASN A 16 -28.55 18.12 11.74
C ASN A 16 -27.52 17.04 11.38
N ASN A 17 -26.22 17.32 11.47
CA ASN A 17 -25.17 16.37 11.12
C ASN A 17 -25.03 15.28 12.19
N SER A 18 -25.39 14.04 11.87
CA SER A 18 -25.19 12.91 12.78
C SER A 18 -23.72 12.50 12.81
N HIS A 19 -23.14 12.23 11.65
CA HIS A 19 -21.78 11.72 11.52
C HIS A 19 -21.25 11.80 10.09
N PHE A 20 -19.94 11.64 9.98
CA PHE A 20 -19.25 11.38 8.72
C PHE A 20 -18.89 9.90 8.64
N ASN A 21 -19.29 9.24 7.56
CA ASN A 21 -18.64 7.99 7.15
C ASN A 21 -17.40 8.34 6.33
N VAL A 22 -16.24 7.95 6.83
CA VAL A 22 -14.98 8.08 6.10
C VAL A 22 -14.90 6.92 5.11
N GLN A 23 -14.85 7.26 3.83
CA GLN A 23 -14.86 6.27 2.76
C GLN A 23 -13.54 6.25 2.02
N ARG A 24 -13.11 5.06 1.60
CA ARG A 24 -11.89 4.82 0.83
C ARG A 24 -12.19 4.05 -0.45
N SER A 25 -11.43 4.30 -1.49
CA SER A 25 -11.48 3.59 -2.75
C SER A 25 -10.08 3.32 -3.31
N VAL A 26 -9.95 2.20 -4.04
CA VAL A 26 -8.78 1.85 -4.85
C VAL A 26 -8.76 2.56 -6.21
N ASN A 27 -9.93 2.92 -6.75
CA ASN A 27 -10.11 3.33 -8.15
C ASN A 27 -10.82 4.68 -8.30
N GLY A 28 -11.26 5.29 -7.19
CA GLY A 28 -11.98 6.56 -7.19
C GLY A 28 -13.46 6.46 -7.61
N SER A 29 -13.99 5.25 -7.82
CA SER A 29 -15.39 5.03 -8.21
C SER A 29 -16.17 4.16 -7.22
N THR A 30 -15.59 3.07 -6.74
CA THR A 30 -16.21 2.19 -5.74
C THR A 30 -15.62 2.46 -4.37
N PHE A 31 -16.46 2.92 -3.43
CA PHE A 31 -16.03 3.33 -2.11
C PHE A 31 -16.55 2.38 -1.01
N GLU A 32 -15.66 2.02 -0.08
CA GLU A 32 -15.97 1.31 1.16
C GLU A 32 -15.90 2.26 2.35
N THR A 33 -16.78 2.10 3.34
CA THR A 33 -16.68 2.84 4.60
C THR A 33 -15.64 2.19 5.51
N ILE A 34 -14.60 2.94 5.85
CA ILE A 34 -13.49 2.46 6.71
C ILE A 34 -13.56 3.00 8.14
N GLY A 35 -14.47 3.92 8.41
CA GLY A 35 -14.68 4.45 9.76
C GLY A 35 -15.79 5.47 9.83
N ARG A 36 -16.15 5.85 11.06
CA ARG A 36 -17.17 6.85 11.35
C ARG A 36 -16.64 7.86 12.35
N VAL A 37 -16.89 9.14 12.11
CA VAL A 37 -16.59 10.23 13.05
C VAL A 37 -17.89 10.97 13.32
N PHE A 38 -18.30 11.02 14.59
CA PHE A 38 -19.53 11.71 14.99
C PHE A 38 -19.41 13.22 14.73
N GLY A 39 -20.48 13.80 14.20
CA GLY A 39 -20.61 15.24 14.04
C GLY A 39 -20.96 15.90 15.37
N VAL A 40 -20.94 17.24 15.39
CA VAL A 40 -21.38 18.05 16.54
C VAL A 40 -22.91 18.19 16.58
N GLY A 41 -23.61 17.76 15.52
CA GLY A 41 -25.07 17.82 15.44
C GLY A 41 -25.56 19.12 14.85
N ASN A 42 -25.51 20.19 15.65
CA ASN A 42 -25.86 21.55 15.21
C ASN A 42 -24.79 22.53 15.69
N SER A 43 -24.11 23.17 14.75
CA SER A 43 -23.09 24.18 15.03
C SER A 43 -23.11 25.27 13.96
N LEU A 44 -23.12 26.53 14.38
CA LEU A 44 -22.84 27.66 13.49
C LEU A 44 -21.35 28.04 13.50
N MET A 45 -20.54 27.31 14.26
CA MET A 45 -19.11 27.52 14.41
C MET A 45 -18.33 26.40 13.71
N GLU A 46 -17.10 26.73 13.32
CA GLU A 46 -16.20 25.77 12.69
C GLU A 46 -15.95 24.57 13.61
N SER A 47 -16.02 23.36 13.05
CA SER A 47 -15.64 22.11 13.72
C SER A 47 -14.51 21.43 12.95
N GLN A 48 -13.53 20.91 13.66
CA GLN A 48 -12.34 20.29 13.09
C GLN A 48 -12.28 18.81 13.46
N TYR A 49 -11.93 17.99 12.48
CA TYR A 49 -11.93 16.54 12.64
C TYR A 49 -10.63 15.92 12.13
N VAL A 50 -10.30 14.76 12.70
CA VAL A 50 -9.19 13.94 12.26
C VAL A 50 -9.61 12.47 12.22
N PHE A 51 -9.17 11.77 11.18
CA PHE A 51 -9.29 10.32 11.06
C PHE A 51 -7.98 9.70 10.59
N TYR A 52 -7.62 8.55 11.16
CA TYR A 52 -6.43 7.81 10.79
C TYR A 52 -6.81 6.48 10.13
N ASP A 53 -6.50 6.34 8.84
CA ASP A 53 -6.52 5.05 8.17
C ASP A 53 -5.24 4.29 8.52
N SER A 54 -5.35 3.35 9.45
CA SER A 54 -4.24 2.55 9.99
C SER A 54 -3.78 1.40 9.08
N LYS A 55 -4.57 1.09 8.03
CA LYS A 55 -4.25 0.05 7.05
C LYS A 55 -4.53 0.57 5.64
N PRO A 56 -3.85 1.65 5.22
CA PRO A 56 -4.06 2.22 3.91
C PRO A 56 -3.58 1.24 2.84
N LEU A 57 -4.21 1.31 1.67
CA LEU A 57 -3.84 0.52 0.51
C LEU A 57 -2.47 0.96 0.00
N ASP A 58 -1.80 0.11 -0.76
CA ASP A 58 -0.59 0.52 -1.46
C ASP A 58 -0.92 1.53 -2.58
N ASN A 59 0.05 2.37 -2.94
CA ASN A 59 -0.10 3.38 -4.00
C ASN A 59 -1.23 4.40 -3.73
N LYS A 60 -2.15 4.57 -4.70
CA LYS A 60 -3.19 5.60 -4.66
C LYS A 60 -4.35 5.15 -3.77
N ASN A 61 -4.63 5.95 -2.75
CA ASN A 61 -5.82 5.84 -1.94
C ASN A 61 -6.70 7.04 -2.22
N TYR A 62 -7.94 6.79 -2.62
CA TYR A 62 -8.94 7.84 -2.81
C TYR A 62 -9.81 7.88 -1.57
N TYR A 63 -10.03 9.06 -1.01
CA TYR A 63 -10.89 9.24 0.15
C TYR A 63 -11.97 10.27 -0.13
N ARG A 64 -13.14 10.06 0.46
CA ARG A 64 -14.20 11.05 0.54
C ARG A 64 -14.93 10.90 1.86
N LEU A 65 -15.63 11.94 2.25
CA LEU A 65 -16.53 11.92 3.39
C LEU A 65 -17.95 11.79 2.86
N GLN A 66 -18.72 10.89 3.44
CA GLN A 66 -20.18 10.90 3.34
C GLN A 66 -20.71 11.50 4.64
N GLN A 67 -21.21 12.73 4.58
CA GLN A 67 -21.91 13.35 5.70
C GLN A 67 -23.33 12.79 5.76
N VAL A 68 -23.76 12.37 6.94
CA VAL A 68 -25.09 11.79 7.17
C VAL A 68 -25.81 12.60 8.24
N ASP A 69 -26.98 13.11 7.89
CA ASP A 69 -27.84 13.86 8.78
C ASP A 69 -28.69 12.91 9.67
N PHE A 70 -29.26 13.42 10.76
CA PHE A 70 -30.15 12.64 11.64
C PHE A 70 -31.44 12.13 10.96
N ASN A 71 -31.81 12.72 9.84
CA ASN A 71 -32.93 12.29 9.00
C ASN A 71 -32.50 11.37 7.85
N GLU A 72 -31.28 10.83 7.92
CA GLU A 72 -30.67 9.93 6.93
C GLU A 72 -30.40 10.54 5.56
N LYS A 73 -30.53 11.86 5.40
CA LYS A 73 -30.05 12.55 4.20
C LYS A 73 -28.52 12.54 4.19
N ASP A 74 -27.93 12.30 3.02
CA ASP A 74 -26.48 12.31 2.87
C ASP A 74 -25.98 13.26 1.79
N SER A 75 -24.70 13.61 1.92
CA SER A 75 -23.94 14.36 0.92
C SER A 75 -22.47 13.92 0.93
N TYR A 76 -21.75 14.17 -0.16
CA TYR A 76 -20.37 13.75 -0.32
C TYR A 76 -19.44 14.95 -0.42
N SER A 77 -18.26 14.84 0.18
CA SER A 77 -17.16 15.77 -0.06
C SER A 77 -16.54 15.55 -1.44
N GLU A 78 -15.67 16.49 -1.83
CA GLU A 78 -14.66 16.24 -2.85
C GLU A 78 -13.81 15.00 -2.53
N ILE A 79 -13.30 14.35 -3.58
CA ILE A 79 -12.40 13.21 -3.45
C ILE A 79 -10.97 13.73 -3.27
N VAL A 80 -10.31 13.31 -2.20
CA VAL A 80 -8.88 13.55 -1.97
C VAL A 80 -8.06 12.30 -2.27
N ILE A 81 -6.88 12.49 -2.87
CA ILE A 81 -6.01 11.38 -3.26
C ILE A 81 -4.74 11.45 -2.42
N ILE A 82 -4.46 10.38 -1.69
CA ILE A 82 -3.16 10.20 -1.03
C ILE A 82 -2.39 9.16 -1.81
N ASN A 83 -1.29 9.59 -2.43
CA ASN A 83 -0.40 8.67 -3.11
C ASN A 83 0.69 8.18 -2.16
N ARG A 84 0.64 6.90 -1.84
CA ARG A 84 1.60 6.19 -1.01
C ARG A 84 2.70 5.53 -1.84
N SER A 85 2.95 5.97 -3.07
CA SER A 85 4.03 5.47 -3.93
C SER A 85 5.32 5.28 -3.14
N ARG A 86 5.63 4.02 -2.84
CA ARG A 86 7.02 3.58 -2.77
C ARG A 86 7.57 3.67 -4.18
N SER A 87 8.84 4.05 -4.32
CA SER A 87 9.46 4.17 -5.64
C SER A 87 9.35 2.83 -6.37
N SER A 88 8.81 2.85 -7.58
CA SER A 88 8.77 1.66 -8.44
C SER A 88 10.16 1.03 -8.51
N GLY A 89 10.22 -0.30 -8.39
CA GLY A 89 11.48 -1.02 -8.33
C GLY A 89 12.05 -1.25 -6.93
N GLU A 90 11.43 -0.70 -5.87
CA GLU A 90 11.81 -1.04 -4.50
C GLU A 90 11.50 -2.52 -4.20
N ILE A 91 12.52 -3.27 -3.82
CA ILE A 91 12.40 -4.66 -3.35
C ILE A 91 12.51 -4.66 -1.83
N THR A 92 11.55 -5.27 -1.15
CA THR A 92 11.68 -5.60 0.28
C THR A 92 11.76 -7.11 0.49
N ILE A 93 12.53 -7.58 1.48
CA ILE A 93 12.75 -9.00 1.77
C ILE A 93 12.62 -9.23 3.27
N GLN A 94 11.83 -10.23 3.68
CA GLN A 94 11.59 -10.62 5.05
C GLN A 94 11.43 -12.15 5.17
N PRO A 95 11.98 -12.82 6.19
CA PRO A 95 12.91 -12.26 7.17
C PRO A 95 14.28 -11.99 6.55
N ASN A 96 15.05 -11.10 7.16
CA ASN A 96 16.46 -10.92 6.84
C ASN A 96 17.20 -10.61 8.16
N PRO A 97 18.00 -11.53 8.71
CA PRO A 97 18.46 -12.79 8.10
C PRO A 97 17.39 -13.88 7.94
N VAL A 98 17.57 -14.81 7.00
CA VAL A 98 16.64 -15.91 6.67
C VAL A 98 17.26 -17.30 6.89
N THR A 99 16.43 -18.28 7.25
CA THR A 99 16.82 -19.70 7.33
C THR A 99 16.25 -20.51 6.16
N ASP A 100 14.93 -20.54 5.97
CA ASP A 100 14.32 -21.46 4.98
C ASP A 100 13.68 -20.72 3.81
N ASN A 101 12.76 -19.78 4.08
CA ASN A 101 11.99 -19.09 3.05
C ASN A 101 12.08 -17.58 3.21
N ILE A 102 12.24 -16.87 2.09
CA ILE A 102 12.03 -15.43 2.03
C ILE A 102 10.64 -15.12 1.49
N SER A 103 9.98 -14.14 2.09
CA SER A 103 8.91 -13.36 1.50
C SER A 103 9.52 -12.07 0.95
N TYR A 104 9.21 -11.74 -0.31
CA TYR A 104 9.69 -10.51 -0.92
C TYR A 104 8.58 -9.77 -1.63
N SER A 105 8.63 -8.44 -1.56
CA SER A 105 7.69 -7.55 -2.24
C SER A 105 8.40 -6.73 -3.31
N PHE A 106 7.72 -6.45 -4.41
CA PHE A 106 8.20 -5.64 -5.52
C PHE A 106 7.07 -4.78 -6.10
N ILE A 107 7.35 -3.51 -6.35
CA ILE A 107 6.37 -2.59 -6.94
C ILE A 107 6.64 -2.42 -8.42
N SER A 108 5.72 -2.93 -9.23
CA SER A 108 5.72 -2.82 -10.68
C SER A 108 4.88 -1.63 -11.13
N ASN A 109 5.32 -0.94 -12.20
CA ASN A 109 4.53 0.13 -12.83
C ASN A 109 3.52 -0.40 -13.85
N GLN A 110 3.59 -1.68 -14.19
CA GLN A 110 2.72 -2.29 -15.20
C GLN A 110 2.53 -3.79 -14.92
N THR A 111 1.45 -4.35 -15.45
CA THR A 111 1.28 -5.80 -15.51
C THR A 111 2.20 -6.38 -16.57
N GLY A 112 2.90 -7.48 -16.27
CA GLY A 112 3.84 -8.10 -17.22
C GLY A 112 4.64 -9.26 -16.62
N GLU A 113 5.52 -9.85 -17.42
CA GLU A 113 6.41 -10.92 -16.96
C GLU A 113 7.69 -10.37 -16.32
N ALA A 114 8.18 -11.07 -15.31
CA ALA A 114 9.47 -10.80 -14.70
C ALA A 114 10.23 -12.09 -14.40
N THR A 115 11.56 -12.01 -14.45
CA THR A 115 12.44 -13.08 -13.99
C THR A 115 13.02 -12.71 -12.63
N VAL A 116 12.78 -13.57 -11.65
CA VAL A 116 13.38 -13.47 -10.30
C VAL A 116 14.55 -14.42 -10.19
N ARG A 117 15.70 -13.94 -9.69
CA ARG A 117 16.93 -14.71 -9.51
C ARG A 117 17.50 -14.53 -8.12
N ILE A 118 18.12 -15.58 -7.59
CA ILE A 118 19.06 -15.48 -6.47
C ILE A 118 20.47 -15.62 -7.02
N LEU A 119 21.32 -14.64 -6.72
CA LEU A 119 22.72 -14.62 -7.11
C LEU A 119 23.62 -14.72 -5.88
N ASP A 120 24.76 -15.38 -6.02
CA ASP A 120 25.87 -15.20 -5.08
C ASP A 120 26.61 -13.87 -5.33
N MET A 121 27.58 -13.54 -4.47
CA MET A 121 28.36 -12.31 -4.58
C MET A 121 29.26 -12.24 -5.83
N SER A 122 29.46 -13.36 -6.54
CA SER A 122 30.16 -13.38 -7.84
C SER A 122 29.22 -13.11 -9.02
N GLY A 123 27.91 -12.98 -8.76
CA GLY A 123 26.89 -12.78 -9.79
C GLY A 123 26.40 -14.08 -10.43
N ARG A 124 26.82 -15.24 -9.93
CA ARG A 124 26.35 -16.54 -10.44
C ARG A 124 24.92 -16.80 -9.95
N THR A 125 24.03 -17.15 -10.88
CA THR A 125 22.65 -17.53 -10.59
C THR A 125 22.60 -18.88 -9.89
N LEU A 126 21.97 -18.92 -8.71
CA LEU A 126 21.75 -20.13 -7.93
C LEU A 126 20.30 -20.62 -8.05
N LEU A 127 19.34 -19.68 -8.08
CA LEU A 127 17.91 -19.96 -8.26
C LEU A 127 17.34 -18.98 -9.29
N GLN A 128 16.36 -19.45 -10.07
CA GLN A 128 15.64 -18.62 -11.03
C GLN A 128 14.18 -19.08 -11.14
N GLN A 129 13.24 -18.14 -11.14
CA GLN A 129 11.82 -18.40 -11.37
C GLN A 129 11.18 -17.28 -12.21
N PRO A 130 10.37 -17.61 -13.22
CA PRO A 130 9.48 -16.62 -13.84
C PRO A 130 8.34 -16.26 -12.88
N LYS A 131 7.88 -15.00 -12.94
CA LYS A 131 6.72 -14.49 -12.21
C LYS A 131 5.91 -13.59 -13.14
N VAL A 132 4.59 -13.60 -12.95
CA VAL A 132 3.69 -12.60 -13.52
C VAL A 132 3.50 -11.51 -12.47
N LEU A 133 3.81 -10.27 -12.83
CA LEU A 133 3.60 -9.10 -12.01
C LEU A 133 2.27 -8.45 -12.42
N LEU A 134 1.52 -7.98 -11.42
CA LEU A 134 0.44 -7.03 -11.59
C LEU A 134 0.98 -5.60 -11.39
N GLU A 135 0.34 -4.61 -12.01
CA GLU A 135 0.59 -3.21 -11.66
C GLU A 135 0.40 -2.99 -10.15
N GLY A 136 1.37 -2.35 -9.51
CA GLY A 136 1.39 -2.12 -8.06
C GLY A 136 2.23 -3.11 -7.29
N ASN A 137 1.86 -3.36 -6.03
CA ASN A 137 2.67 -4.17 -5.11
C ASN A 137 2.42 -5.67 -5.33
N ASN A 138 3.50 -6.41 -5.55
CA ASN A 138 3.50 -7.85 -5.76
C ASN A 138 4.27 -8.51 -4.61
N THR A 139 3.69 -9.54 -3.99
CA THR A 139 4.35 -10.30 -2.92
C THR A 139 4.48 -11.75 -3.30
N PHE A 140 5.66 -12.32 -3.10
CA PHE A 140 5.97 -13.70 -3.44
C PHE A 140 6.82 -14.35 -2.34
N GLU A 141 6.86 -15.68 -2.39
CA GLU A 141 7.76 -16.47 -1.56
C GLU A 141 8.78 -17.23 -2.41
N MET A 142 9.96 -17.44 -1.85
CA MET A 142 11.01 -18.26 -2.45
C MET A 142 11.71 -19.08 -1.37
N ASP A 143 11.80 -20.39 -1.61
CA ASP A 143 12.59 -21.32 -0.82
C ASP A 143 14.09 -21.08 -1.09
N VAL A 144 14.82 -20.84 -0.02
CA VAL A 144 16.28 -20.64 0.01
C VAL A 144 16.97 -21.62 0.97
N GLN A 145 16.28 -22.65 1.43
CA GLN A 145 16.80 -23.62 2.40
C GLN A 145 18.04 -24.34 1.89
N SER A 146 18.09 -24.62 0.58
CA SER A 146 19.22 -25.26 -0.10
C SER A 146 20.48 -24.39 -0.17
N LEU A 147 20.39 -23.09 0.11
CA LEU A 147 21.53 -22.18 0.09
C LEU A 147 22.37 -22.35 1.36
N THR A 148 23.69 -22.31 1.19
CA THR A 148 24.60 -22.28 2.34
C THR A 148 24.52 -20.94 3.07
N LYS A 149 25.05 -20.88 4.29
CA LYS A 149 25.14 -19.61 5.04
C LYS A 149 25.98 -18.60 4.24
N GLY A 150 25.50 -17.37 4.13
CA GLY A 150 26.18 -16.37 3.30
C GLY A 150 25.33 -15.15 2.95
N ILE A 151 25.91 -14.29 2.11
CA ILE A 151 25.25 -13.10 1.57
C ILE A 151 24.84 -13.40 0.13
N TYR A 152 23.60 -13.06 -0.20
CA TYR A 152 23.01 -13.28 -1.51
C TYR A 152 22.31 -12.02 -2.01
N MET A 153 22.04 -11.99 -3.31
CA MET A 153 21.27 -10.94 -3.96
C MET A 153 20.02 -11.53 -4.59
N LEU A 154 18.85 -11.02 -4.23
CA LEU A 154 17.60 -11.21 -4.96
C LEU A 154 17.57 -10.18 -6.10
N GLN A 155 17.51 -10.64 -7.33
CA GLN A 155 17.37 -9.80 -8.51
C GLN A 155 15.98 -10.01 -9.13
N ILE A 156 15.30 -8.92 -9.46
CA ILE A 156 14.07 -8.93 -10.26
C ILE A 156 14.35 -8.18 -11.56
N THR A 157 14.02 -8.80 -12.69
CA THR A 157 14.16 -8.19 -14.03
C THR A 157 12.82 -8.25 -14.72
N GLU A 158 12.19 -7.10 -14.93
CA GLU A 158 10.94 -6.97 -15.69
C GLU A 158 11.22 -7.11 -17.19
N GLU A 159 10.21 -7.52 -17.96
CA GLU A 159 10.30 -7.60 -19.44
C GLU A 159 10.68 -6.25 -20.08
N ALA A 160 10.26 -5.13 -19.50
CA ALA A 160 10.63 -3.78 -19.92
C ALA A 160 12.13 -3.45 -19.73
N GLY A 161 12.92 -4.37 -19.17
CA GLY A 161 14.36 -4.21 -18.96
C GLY A 161 14.74 -3.60 -17.61
N ASN A 162 13.77 -3.17 -16.81
CA ASN A 162 13.99 -2.69 -15.45
C ASN A 162 14.58 -3.81 -14.60
N ARG A 163 15.76 -3.55 -14.02
CA ARG A 163 16.48 -4.50 -13.18
C ARG A 163 16.67 -3.90 -11.79
N GLN A 164 16.24 -4.64 -10.78
CA GLN A 164 16.37 -4.27 -9.38
C GLN A 164 17.02 -5.38 -8.60
N VAL A 165 17.81 -5.03 -7.60
CA VAL A 165 18.60 -5.97 -6.82
C VAL A 165 18.52 -5.60 -5.34
N GLN A 166 18.29 -6.60 -4.49
CA GLN A 166 18.28 -6.43 -3.04
C GLN A 166 19.10 -7.52 -2.36
N ARG A 167 19.96 -7.10 -1.44
CA ARG A 167 20.84 -7.99 -0.67
C ARG A 167 20.08 -8.59 0.53
N PHE A 168 20.31 -9.87 0.81
CA PHE A 168 19.86 -10.53 2.04
C PHE A 168 20.91 -11.49 2.60
N VAL A 169 20.75 -11.89 3.86
CA VAL A 169 21.67 -12.78 4.59
C VAL A 169 21.00 -14.11 4.89
N LYS A 170 21.62 -15.23 4.50
CA LYS A 170 21.20 -16.60 4.82
C LYS A 170 21.98 -17.11 6.03
N GLN A 171 21.27 -17.69 7.00
CA GLN A 171 21.80 -18.30 8.23
C GLN A 171 21.76 -19.83 8.21
#